data_AF-A0AAU9CBF9-F1
#
_entry.id   AF-A0AAU9CBF9-F1
#
_cell.length_a   1.000
_cell.length_b   1.000
_cell.length_c   1.000
_cell.angle_alpha   90.00
_cell.angle_beta   90.00
_cell.angle_gamma   90.00
#
_symmetry.space_group_name_H-M   'P 1'
#
loop_
_entity.id
_entity.type
_entity.pdbx_description
1 polymer ?
#
loop_
_entity_poly.entity_id
_entity_poly.type
_entity_poly.pdbx_seq_one_letter_code
_entity_poly.pdbx_strand_id
1 'polypeptide(L)'
;MKTKILLTISLLACTAALARPPAGLPPVEKRLDRLEERLQLTPEQRPKVREILREQQKKIRAIHEETRRRLKEVLTAEQWEKLQEMRRKRMARWRERMEKPRKD
;
A
#
# COMPACT_ATOMS: atom_id res chain seq x y z
N MET A 1 24.88 -29.47 -9.67
CA MET A 1 25.82 -28.36 -9.38
C MET A 1 24.99 -27.17 -8.92
N LYS A 2 24.97 -26.87 -7.61
CA LYS A 2 24.16 -25.78 -7.03
C LYS A 2 24.98 -24.50 -7.05
N THR A 3 24.70 -23.60 -7.98
CA THR A 3 25.34 -22.29 -8.07
C THR A 3 25.01 -21.46 -6.82
N LYS A 4 26.03 -21.17 -6.01
CA LYS A 4 25.96 -20.24 -4.88
C LYS A 4 25.95 -18.82 -5.42
N ILE A 5 24.78 -18.20 -5.52
CA ILE A 5 24.64 -16.78 -5.84
C ILE A 5 24.94 -16.00 -4.55
N LEU A 6 26.14 -15.42 -4.47
CA LEU A 6 26.50 -14.43 -3.48
C LEU A 6 25.66 -13.16 -3.73
N LEU A 7 24.67 -12.89 -2.88
CA LEU A 7 23.98 -11.61 -2.83
C LEU A 7 24.68 -10.73 -1.79
N THR A 8 25.63 -9.93 -2.26
CA THR A 8 26.17 -8.80 -1.51
C THR A 8 25.08 -7.74 -1.38
N ILE A 9 24.44 -7.69 -0.22
CA ILE A 9 23.51 -6.61 0.13
C ILE A 9 24.35 -5.37 0.40
N SER A 10 24.65 -4.63 -0.66
CA SER A 10 25.17 -3.26 -0.57
C SER A 10 24.10 -2.43 0.11
N LEU A 11 24.39 -2.06 1.36
CA LEU A 11 23.52 -1.29 2.24
C LEU A 11 23.42 0.15 1.70
N LEU A 12 22.49 0.37 0.76
CA LEU A 12 22.08 1.72 0.41
C LEU A 12 21.27 2.27 1.60
N ALA A 13 21.94 3.04 2.46
CA ALA A 13 21.33 3.86 3.48
C ALA A 13 20.46 4.93 2.79
N CYS A 14 19.19 4.61 2.52
CA CYS A 14 18.20 5.62 2.17
C CYS A 14 17.88 6.44 3.42
N THR A 15 18.26 7.71 3.34
CA THR A 15 17.85 8.85 4.14
C THR A 15 16.37 8.81 4.55
N ALA A 16 16.10 9.33 5.74
CA ALA A 16 14.81 9.30 6.41
C ALA A 16 13.64 9.85 5.58
N ALA A 17 12.88 8.96 4.93
CA ALA A 17 11.51 9.21 4.48
C ALA A 17 10.49 8.43 5.34
N LEU A 18 10.84 8.15 6.60
CA LEU A 18 10.07 7.30 7.52
C LEU A 18 8.94 8.07 8.22
N ALA A 19 7.97 8.57 7.46
CA ALA A 19 6.67 8.96 8.03
C ALA A 19 5.47 8.89 7.06
N ARG A 20 5.61 8.31 5.86
CA ARG A 20 4.45 8.09 4.99
C ARG A 20 3.75 6.79 5.41
N PRO A 21 2.51 6.84 5.95
CA PRO A 21 1.80 5.62 6.36
C PRO A 21 1.61 4.70 5.14
N PRO A 22 1.50 3.37 5.33
CA PRO A 22 1.00 2.49 4.28
C PRO A 22 -0.50 2.74 4.13
N ALA A 23 -0.87 3.90 3.61
CA ALA A 23 -2.24 4.14 3.21
C ALA A 23 -2.45 3.27 1.96
N GLY A 24 -3.10 2.12 2.14
CA GLY A 24 -3.89 1.55 1.05
C GLY A 24 -4.75 2.67 0.46
N LEU A 25 -5.03 2.60 -0.85
CA LEU A 25 -5.81 3.65 -1.49
C LEU A 25 -7.09 3.92 -0.68
N PRO A 26 -7.38 5.19 -0.33
CA PRO A 26 -8.61 5.52 0.35
C PRO A 26 -9.81 4.99 -0.44
N PRO A 27 -10.95 4.72 0.22
CA PRO A 27 -12.15 4.28 -0.46
C PRO A 27 -12.44 5.13 -1.70
N VAL A 28 -12.90 4.49 -2.78
CA VAL A 28 -13.14 5.16 -4.07
C VAL A 28 -14.04 6.38 -3.88
N GLU A 29 -15.10 6.25 -3.09
CA GLU A 29 -16.04 7.34 -2.79
C GLU A 29 -15.32 8.54 -2.15
N LYS A 30 -14.55 8.32 -1.07
CA LYS A 30 -13.76 9.40 -0.45
C LYS A 30 -12.77 10.07 -1.41
N ARG A 31 -12.28 9.36 -2.43
CA ARG A 31 -11.42 9.96 -3.47
C ARG A 31 -12.23 10.75 -4.47
N LEU A 32 -13.37 10.22 -4.88
CA LEU A 32 -14.30 10.85 -5.80
C LEU A 32 -14.83 12.16 -5.21
N ASP A 33 -15.27 12.16 -3.96
CA ASP A 33 -15.78 13.36 -3.27
C ASP A 33 -14.74 14.49 -3.26
N ARG A 34 -13.47 14.17 -2.99
CA ARG A 34 -12.38 15.16 -3.05
C ARG A 34 -12.10 15.68 -4.45
N LEU A 35 -12.28 14.85 -5.48
CA LEU A 35 -12.09 15.29 -6.87
C LEU A 35 -13.28 16.14 -7.32
N GLU A 36 -14.49 15.77 -6.91
CA GLU A 36 -15.71 16.53 -7.13
C GLU A 36 -15.63 17.93 -6.52
N GLU A 37 -15.21 18.04 -5.25
CA GLU A 37 -15.02 19.33 -4.57
C GLU A 37 -13.94 20.19 -5.25
N ARG A 38 -12.80 19.61 -5.61
CA ARG A 38 -11.65 20.36 -6.13
C ARG A 38 -11.76 20.74 -7.59
N LEU A 39 -12.43 19.92 -8.39
CA LEU A 39 -12.51 20.07 -9.84
C LEU A 39 -13.92 20.44 -10.31
N GLN A 40 -14.89 20.50 -9.40
CA GLN A 40 -16.30 20.78 -9.70
C GLN A 40 -16.83 19.84 -10.79
N LEU A 41 -16.67 18.54 -10.57
CA LEU A 41 -17.06 17.52 -11.55
C LEU A 41 -18.54 17.65 -11.89
N THR A 42 -18.87 17.64 -13.18
CA THR A 42 -20.27 17.66 -13.62
C THR A 42 -20.97 16.32 -13.31
N PRO A 43 -22.32 16.29 -13.28
CA PRO A 43 -23.08 15.05 -13.10
C PRO A 43 -22.70 13.94 -14.10
N GLU A 44 -22.27 14.31 -15.31
CA GLU A 44 -21.85 13.39 -16.37
C GLU A 44 -20.39 12.91 -16.20
N GLN A 45 -19.53 13.70 -15.55
CA GLN A 45 -18.12 13.36 -15.31
C GLN A 45 -17.94 12.44 -14.11
N ARG A 46 -18.69 12.70 -13.03
CA ARG A 46 -18.61 11.94 -11.77
C ARG A 46 -18.70 10.41 -11.95
N PRO A 47 -19.65 9.84 -12.71
CA PRO A 47 -19.72 8.39 -12.91
C PRO A 47 -18.50 7.84 -13.68
N LYS A 48 -17.99 8.59 -14.68
CA LYS A 48 -16.79 8.17 -15.46
C LYS A 48 -15.54 8.12 -14.58
N VAL A 49 -15.35 9.15 -13.74
CA VAL A 49 -14.24 9.18 -12.79
C VAL A 49 -14.37 8.03 -11.78
N ARG A 50 -15.57 7.77 -11.27
CA ARG A 50 -15.84 6.65 -10.36
C ARG A 50 -15.41 5.31 -10.95
N GLU A 51 -15.74 5.07 -12.21
CA GLU A 51 -15.37 3.84 -12.92
C GLU A 51 -13.85 3.69 -13.04
N ILE A 52 -13.15 4.73 -13.49
CA ILE A 52 -11.69 4.77 -13.58
C ILE A 52 -11.05 4.43 -12.22
N LEU A 53 -11.55 5.05 -11.14
CA LEU A 53 -11.04 4.81 -9.80
C LEU A 53 -11.31 3.37 -9.30
N ARG A 54 -12.46 2.78 -9.65
CA ARG A 54 -12.79 1.38 -9.34
C ARG A 54 -11.88 0.41 -10.07
N GLU A 55 -11.64 0.63 -11.36
CA GLU A 55 -10.71 -0.19 -12.14
C GLU A 55 -9.29 -0.10 -11.59
N GLN A 56 -8.82 1.11 -11.28
CA GLN A 56 -7.53 1.32 -10.66
C GLN A 56 -7.42 0.55 -9.34
N GLN A 57 -8.47 0.57 -8.51
CA GLN A 57 -8.48 -0.16 -7.25
C GLN A 57 -8.38 -1.68 -7.47
N LYS A 58 -9.09 -2.23 -8.46
CA LYS A 58 -9.00 -3.66 -8.82
C LYS A 58 -7.58 -4.04 -9.27
N LYS A 59 -6.98 -3.26 -10.17
CA LYS A 59 -5.61 -3.50 -10.67
C LYS A 59 -4.58 -3.51 -9.53
N ILE A 60 -4.69 -2.56 -8.60
CA ILE A 60 -3.77 -2.48 -7.46
C ILE A 60 -3.95 -3.66 -6.50
N ARG A 61 -5.18 -4.14 -6.27
CA ARG A 61 -5.41 -5.36 -5.47
C ARG A 61 -4.73 -6.57 -6.11
N ALA A 62 -4.92 -6.77 -7.41
CA ALA A 62 -4.29 -7.87 -8.14
C ALA A 62 -2.76 -7.82 -8.04
N ILE A 63 -2.15 -6.64 -8.23
CA ILE A 63 -0.70 -6.45 -8.10
C ILE A 63 -0.21 -6.79 -6.69
N HIS A 64 -0.94 -6.38 -5.65
CA HIS A 64 -0.57 -6.69 -4.27
C HIS A 64 -0.65 -8.19 -3.96
N GLU A 65 -1.66 -8.89 -4.47
CA GLU A 65 -1.82 -10.33 -4.32
C GLU A 65 -0.72 -11.10 -5.06
N GLU A 66 -0.45 -10.72 -6.31
CA GLU A 66 0.62 -11.32 -7.10
C GLU A 66 2.00 -11.11 -6.44
N THR A 67 2.29 -9.88 -6.00
CA THR A 67 3.53 -9.56 -5.28
C THR A 67 3.64 -10.39 -4.00
N ARG A 68 2.53 -10.55 -3.26
CA ARG A 68 2.50 -11.38 -2.05
C ARG A 68 2.83 -12.84 -2.38
N ARG A 69 2.27 -13.39 -3.45
CA ARG A 69 2.53 -14.76 -3.90
C ARG A 69 4.00 -14.94 -4.27
N ARG A 70 4.54 -14.09 -5.14
CA ARG A 70 5.94 -14.15 -5.59
C ARG A 70 6.94 -14.01 -4.45
N LEU A 71 6.67 -13.14 -3.48
CA LEU A 71 7.52 -13.02 -2.29
C LEU A 71 7.53 -14.31 -1.45
N LYS A 72 6.38 -14.99 -1.32
CA LYS A 72 6.29 -16.24 -0.57
C LYS A 72 7.10 -17.37 -1.22
N GLU A 73 7.25 -17.35 -2.55
CA GLU A 73 8.02 -18.35 -3.30
C GLU A 73 9.53 -18.21 -3.10
N VAL A 74 10.04 -16.99 -2.85
CA VAL A 74 11.48 -16.70 -2.75
C VAL A 74 11.96 -16.63 -1.30
N LEU A 75 11.10 -16.25 -0.36
CA LEU A 75 11.47 -16.11 1.05
C LEU A 75 11.38 -17.44 1.81
N THR A 76 12.25 -17.62 2.80
CA THR A 76 12.10 -18.73 3.75
C THR A 76 10.86 -18.54 4.64
N ALA A 77 10.40 -19.61 5.28
CA ALA A 77 9.26 -19.55 6.20
C ALA A 77 9.47 -18.51 7.32
N GLU A 78 10.67 -18.46 7.90
CA GLU A 78 11.01 -17.49 8.95
C GLU A 78 11.03 -16.04 8.44
N GLN A 79 11.62 -15.81 7.25
CA GLN A 79 11.63 -14.49 6.63
C GLN A 79 10.22 -14.03 6.26
N TRP A 80 9.37 -14.94 5.79
CA TRP A 80 7.97 -14.66 5.50
C TRP A 80 7.20 -14.27 6.75
N GLU A 81 7.35 -15.03 7.85
CA GLU A 81 6.68 -14.73 9.11
C GLU A 81 7.09 -13.37 9.66
N LYS A 82 8.40 -13.06 9.64
CA LYS A 82 8.93 -11.75 10.01
C LYS A 82 8.32 -10.62 9.15
N LEU A 83 8.17 -10.83 7.84
CA LEU A 83 7.52 -9.86 6.96
C LEU A 83 6.04 -9.66 7.33
N GLN A 84 5.29 -10.73 7.65
CA GLN A 84 3.90 -10.62 8.10
C GLN A 84 3.77 -9.90 9.44
N GLU A 85 4.67 -10.17 10.38
CA GLU A 85 4.73 -9.49 11.67
C GLU A 85 5.00 -7.99 11.49
N MET A 86 5.99 -7.62 10.67
CA MET A 86 6.28 -6.22 10.35
C MET A 86 5.06 -5.50 9.74
N ARG A 87 4.32 -6.17 8.86
CA ARG A 87 3.07 -5.64 8.27
C ARG A 87 1.99 -5.45 9.34
N ARG A 88 1.78 -6.44 10.21
CA ARG A 88 0.81 -6.38 11.33
C ARG A 88 1.14 -5.23 12.29
N LYS A 89 2.40 -5.12 12.72
CA LYS A 89 2.90 -4.02 13.58
C LYS A 89 2.68 -2.65 12.94
N ARG A 90 2.95 -2.53 11.64
CA ARG A 90 2.73 -1.27 10.90
C ARG A 90 1.24 -0.90 10.85
N MET A 91 0.35 -1.87 10.64
CA MET A 91 -1.10 -1.65 10.64
C MET A 91 -1.65 -1.31 12.02
N ALA A 92 -1.17 -1.96 13.08
CA ALA A 92 -1.55 -1.65 14.46
C ALA A 92 -1.20 -0.20 14.84
N ARG A 93 0.05 0.21 14.57
CA ARG A 93 0.49 1.62 14.77
C ARG A 93 -0.35 2.61 13.96
N TRP A 94 -0.78 2.22 12.76
CA TRP A 94 -1.66 3.07 11.96
C TRP A 94 -3.04 3.22 12.59
N ARG A 95 -3.66 2.12 13.05
CA ARG A 95 -4.96 2.16 13.74
C ARG A 95 -4.90 3.01 15.00
N GLU A 96 -3.88 2.80 15.84
CA GLU A 96 -3.66 3.59 17.05
C GLU A 96 -3.56 5.09 16.75
N ARG A 97 -2.86 5.48 15.68
CA ARG A 97 -2.77 6.88 15.25
C ARG A 97 -4.11 7.43 14.76
N MET A 98 -4.94 6.61 14.11
CA MET A 98 -6.27 7.03 13.63
C MET A 98 -7.28 7.14 14.77
N GLU A 99 -7.12 6.36 15.84
CA GLU A 99 -7.98 6.40 17.03
C GLU A 99 -7.62 7.53 17.99
N LYS A 100 -6.33 7.91 18.08
CA LYS A 100 -5.93 9.06 18.90
C LYS A 100 -6.42 10.35 18.23
N PRO A 101 -7.18 11.21 18.95
CA PRO A 101 -7.53 12.53 18.41
C PRO A 101 -6.24 13.28 18.09
N ARG A 102 -6.24 13.97 16.93
CA ARG A 102 -5.23 14.99 16.68
C ARG A 102 -5.37 15.99 17.83
N LYS A 103 -4.41 15.99 18.75
CA LYS A 103 -4.25 17.09 19.68
C LYS A 103 -3.74 18.24 18.83
N ASP A 104 -4.66 19.11 18.45
CA ASP A 104 -4.36 20.40 17.86
C ASP A 104 -3.80 21.33 18.95
#